data_AF-A0A2E8K5Z9-F1
#
_entry.id   AF-A0A2E8K5Z9-F1
#
_cell.length_a   1.000
_cell.length_b   1.000
_cell.length_c   1.000
_cell.angle_alpha   90.00
_cell.angle_beta   90.00
_cell.angle_gamma   90.00
#
_symmetry.space_group_name_H-M   'P 1'
#
loop_
_entity.id
_entity.type
_entity.pdbx_description
1 polymer ?
#
loop_
_entity_poly.entity_id
_entity_poly.type
_entity_poly.pdbx_seq_one_letter_code
_entity_poly.pdbx_strand_id
1 'polypeptide(L)'
;MADGKVPKDCARCHSTAGFHDFLGVDGSEPNEVDGPVDQRNGIACVACHNLTLLEIEEVTFPSGMSVEVFTPDARCMVCHQGRESANSINQLLEDAGVDDDVLSDRLDYIDGHYVTAATRFGSESGGGYEYSGKEYEGFYFHDEDSSLCIDCHSLHTEKVEVPSCDSCHLKVKEPKNYRSVRKTKADWDGDGNVKEGIGREIAALKNRLFKAILLYAKSVAGSPMVYDRETFPYFFNDTDGNGKANDSEVNTDNRYQHWTPRLVRSVYNLQYVNMDPGAYVHNPFYAAQLLHDSLADLAGKVSVDMSGMERP
;
A
#
# COMPACT_ATOMS: atom_id res chain seq x y z
N MET A 1 -11.95 -19.93 1.28
CA MET A 1 -11.75 -20.62 -0.02
C MET A 1 -12.70 -21.80 -0.07
N ALA A 2 -13.62 -21.84 -1.03
CA ALA A 2 -14.54 -22.96 -1.22
C ALA A 2 -14.10 -23.74 -2.47
N ASP A 3 -14.02 -25.07 -2.37
CA ASP A 3 -13.87 -26.03 -3.47
C ASP A 3 -12.64 -25.89 -4.39
N GLY A 4 -11.50 -25.41 -3.88
CA GLY A 4 -10.24 -25.34 -4.66
C GLY A 4 -10.26 -24.29 -5.78
N LYS A 5 -11.22 -23.37 -5.74
CA LYS A 5 -11.32 -22.23 -6.66
C LYS A 5 -10.87 -20.94 -5.99
N VAL A 6 -10.24 -20.08 -6.78
CA VAL A 6 -9.96 -18.69 -6.43
C VAL A 6 -11.20 -17.86 -6.78
N PRO A 7 -11.77 -17.08 -5.83
CA PRO A 7 -12.89 -16.17 -6.12
C PRO A 7 -12.55 -15.16 -7.22
N LYS A 8 -13.57 -14.71 -7.96
CA LYS A 8 -13.46 -13.73 -9.05
C LYS A 8 -12.54 -12.55 -8.70
N ASP A 9 -12.79 -11.92 -7.55
CA ASP A 9 -12.08 -10.70 -7.14
C ASP A 9 -10.61 -10.92 -6.76
N CYS A 10 -10.19 -12.17 -6.57
CA CYS A 10 -8.81 -12.57 -6.27
C CYS A 10 -8.12 -13.24 -7.47
N ALA A 11 -8.87 -13.70 -8.45
CA ALA A 11 -8.43 -14.58 -9.52
C ALA A 11 -7.35 -13.97 -10.40
N ARG A 12 -7.45 -12.67 -10.70
CA ARG A 12 -6.49 -11.90 -11.52
C ARG A 12 -5.05 -12.11 -11.07
N CYS A 13 -4.79 -11.98 -9.77
CA CYS A 13 -3.42 -11.99 -9.22
C CYS A 13 -3.03 -13.33 -8.57
N HIS A 14 -3.98 -14.24 -8.35
CA HIS A 14 -3.74 -15.50 -7.62
C HIS A 14 -3.94 -16.76 -8.47
N SER A 15 -4.09 -16.62 -9.79
CA SER A 15 -4.15 -17.77 -10.70
C SER A 15 -3.77 -17.37 -12.13
N THR A 16 -3.19 -18.32 -12.86
CA THR A 16 -2.88 -18.13 -14.28
C THR A 16 -4.14 -17.98 -15.12
N ALA A 17 -5.18 -18.77 -14.80
CA ALA A 17 -6.45 -18.70 -15.50
C ALA A 17 -7.12 -17.33 -15.32
N GLY A 18 -7.22 -16.82 -14.08
CA GLY A 18 -7.78 -15.50 -13.83
C GLY A 18 -6.94 -14.36 -14.39
N PHE A 19 -5.62 -14.52 -14.50
CA PHE A 19 -4.77 -13.54 -15.18
C PHE A 19 -4.99 -13.54 -16.69
N HIS A 20 -5.15 -14.72 -17.30
CA HIS A 20 -5.46 -14.85 -18.74
C HIS A 20 -6.85 -14.31 -19.07
N ASP A 21 -7.83 -14.58 -18.22
CA ASP A 21 -9.19 -14.02 -18.28
C ASP A 21 -9.13 -12.49 -18.24
N PHE A 22 -8.47 -11.92 -17.21
CA PHE A 22 -8.29 -10.47 -17.13
C PHE A 22 -7.61 -9.84 -18.35
N LEU A 23 -6.71 -10.55 -19.02
CA LEU A 23 -6.01 -10.08 -20.21
C LEU A 23 -6.77 -10.33 -21.51
N GLY A 24 -7.88 -11.08 -21.50
CA GLY A 24 -8.56 -11.54 -22.72
C GLY A 24 -7.78 -12.60 -23.51
N VAL A 25 -6.75 -13.23 -22.92
CA VAL A 25 -5.87 -14.21 -23.59
C VAL A 25 -6.64 -15.48 -23.97
N ASP A 26 -7.65 -15.84 -23.18
CA ASP A 26 -8.52 -17.00 -23.43
C ASP A 26 -9.77 -16.67 -24.26
N GLY A 27 -9.89 -15.41 -24.75
CA GLY A 27 -11.00 -14.92 -25.55
C GLY A 27 -12.14 -14.27 -24.76
N SER A 28 -11.96 -14.08 -23.45
CA SER A 28 -12.80 -13.26 -22.57
C SER A 28 -12.69 -11.76 -22.88
N GLU A 29 -13.58 -10.98 -22.26
CA GLU A 29 -13.54 -9.51 -22.33
C GLU A 29 -12.36 -8.99 -21.47
N PRO A 30 -11.42 -8.20 -22.04
CA PRO A 30 -10.29 -7.69 -21.28
C PRO A 30 -10.69 -6.80 -20.10
N ASN A 31 -9.83 -6.76 -19.09
CA ASN A 31 -9.96 -5.99 -17.84
C ASN A 31 -11.03 -6.46 -16.86
N GLU A 32 -11.60 -7.65 -17.07
CA GLU A 32 -12.51 -8.30 -16.14
C GLU A 32 -12.15 -9.78 -15.95
N VAL A 33 -12.45 -10.35 -14.79
CA VAL A 33 -12.46 -11.81 -14.62
C VAL A 33 -13.92 -12.26 -14.61
N ASP A 34 -14.30 -13.22 -15.43
CA ASP A 34 -15.69 -13.65 -15.58
C ASP A 34 -16.26 -14.29 -14.30
N GLY A 35 -15.43 -15.01 -13.55
CA GLY A 35 -15.89 -15.72 -12.36
C GLY A 35 -14.80 -16.43 -11.56
N PRO A 36 -15.19 -17.30 -10.60
CA PRO A 36 -14.24 -18.10 -9.85
C PRO A 36 -13.50 -19.09 -10.74
N VAL A 37 -12.18 -19.05 -10.69
CA VAL A 37 -11.28 -19.86 -11.51
C VAL A 37 -10.59 -20.94 -10.70
N ASP A 38 -10.09 -21.97 -11.37
CA ASP A 38 -9.34 -23.05 -10.73
C ASP A 38 -7.99 -22.53 -10.19
N GLN A 39 -7.65 -22.89 -8.94
CA GLN A 39 -6.38 -22.49 -8.32
C GLN A 39 -5.17 -23.26 -8.89
N ARG A 40 -5.39 -24.30 -9.69
CA ARG A 40 -4.31 -25.15 -10.22
C ARG A 40 -3.15 -24.32 -10.79
N ASN A 41 -1.97 -24.56 -10.20
CA ASN A 41 -0.66 -24.00 -10.57
C ASN A 41 -0.39 -22.53 -10.21
N GLY A 42 -1.29 -21.83 -9.49
CA GLY A 42 -1.06 -20.44 -9.09
C GLY A 42 -0.67 -19.55 -10.27
N ILE A 43 0.36 -18.70 -10.11
CA ILE A 43 0.99 -17.95 -11.20
C ILE A 43 2.11 -18.79 -11.82
N ALA A 44 1.82 -19.38 -12.98
CA ALA A 44 2.73 -20.24 -13.74
C ALA A 44 3.39 -19.48 -14.89
N CYS A 45 4.34 -20.12 -15.58
CA CYS A 45 5.12 -19.49 -16.66
C CYS A 45 4.26 -18.79 -17.71
N VAL A 46 3.16 -19.43 -18.13
CA VAL A 46 2.30 -18.91 -19.21
C VAL A 46 1.48 -17.69 -18.79
N ALA A 47 1.32 -17.43 -17.48
CA ALA A 47 0.72 -16.20 -16.98
C ALA A 47 1.47 -15.00 -17.55
N CYS A 48 2.81 -15.01 -17.47
CA CYS A 48 3.64 -13.94 -18.01
C CYS A 48 4.07 -14.22 -19.46
N HIS A 49 4.34 -15.46 -19.86
CA HIS A 49 4.83 -15.78 -21.20
C HIS A 49 3.69 -15.96 -22.22
N ASN A 50 3.06 -14.85 -22.60
CA ASN A 50 2.07 -14.77 -23.68
C ASN A 50 2.28 -13.49 -24.52
N LEU A 51 1.68 -13.46 -25.72
CA LEU A 51 1.84 -12.36 -26.68
C LEU A 51 1.09 -11.09 -26.26
N THR A 52 -0.08 -11.21 -25.64
CA THR A 52 -0.88 -10.06 -25.17
C THR A 52 -0.09 -9.14 -24.26
N LEU A 53 0.71 -9.70 -23.34
CA LEU A 53 1.58 -8.93 -22.44
C LEU A 53 2.78 -8.26 -23.14
N LEU A 54 3.03 -8.52 -24.42
CA LEU A 54 4.01 -7.77 -25.21
C LEU A 54 3.40 -6.54 -25.87
N GLU A 55 2.07 -6.45 -25.89
CA GLU A 55 1.28 -5.42 -26.56
C GLU A 55 0.57 -4.49 -25.57
N ILE A 56 0.78 -4.67 -24.25
CA ILE A 56 0.30 -3.70 -23.27
C ILE A 56 1.11 -2.41 -23.42
N GLU A 57 0.40 -1.33 -23.73
CA GLU A 57 0.94 0.02 -23.85
C GLU A 57 0.45 0.95 -22.73
N GLU A 58 -0.55 0.53 -21.95
CA GLU A 58 -1.17 1.31 -20.90
C GLU A 58 -1.57 0.43 -19.71
N VAL A 59 -1.42 0.94 -18.49
CA VAL A 59 -1.94 0.33 -17.27
C VAL A 59 -2.87 1.31 -16.56
N THR A 60 -4.11 0.88 -16.32
CA THR A 60 -5.12 1.64 -15.56
C THR A 60 -5.12 1.22 -14.09
N PHE A 61 -4.87 2.17 -13.21
CA PHE A 61 -4.93 2.01 -11.75
C PHE A 61 -6.38 1.97 -11.24
N PRO A 62 -6.64 1.47 -10.02
CA PRO A 62 -7.98 1.46 -9.43
C PRO A 62 -8.62 2.86 -9.27
N SER A 63 -7.83 3.94 -9.33
CA SER A 63 -8.33 5.32 -9.37
C SER A 63 -8.98 5.70 -10.72
N GLY A 64 -8.85 4.87 -11.75
CA GLY A 64 -9.20 5.19 -13.13
C GLY A 64 -8.14 6.01 -13.87
N MET A 65 -7.03 6.38 -13.22
CA MET A 65 -5.88 6.97 -13.90
C MET A 65 -5.11 5.90 -14.66
N SER A 66 -4.64 6.26 -15.85
CA SER A 66 -3.84 5.41 -16.72
C SER A 66 -2.45 5.99 -16.89
N VAL A 67 -1.45 5.11 -17.01
CA VAL A 67 -0.08 5.48 -17.37
C VAL A 67 0.36 4.66 -18.58
N GLU A 68 1.05 5.32 -19.51
CA GLU A 68 1.66 4.65 -20.65
C GLU A 68 2.88 3.84 -20.18
N VAL A 69 2.93 2.56 -20.57
CA VAL A 69 4.01 1.63 -20.19
C VAL A 69 4.46 0.85 -21.42
N PHE A 70 5.52 1.31 -22.06
CA PHE A 70 6.14 0.64 -23.22
C PHE A 70 7.30 -0.28 -22.82
N THR A 71 7.27 -0.80 -21.60
CA THR A 71 8.36 -1.58 -21.01
C THR A 71 7.85 -2.91 -20.48
N PRO A 72 8.74 -3.90 -20.26
CA PRO A 72 8.36 -5.17 -19.66
C PRO A 72 7.80 -5.08 -18.24
N ASP A 73 7.72 -3.91 -17.61
CA ASP A 73 7.13 -3.75 -16.27
C ASP A 73 5.60 -3.85 -16.27
N ALA A 74 4.95 -3.58 -17.40
CA ALA A 74 3.48 -3.56 -17.50
C ALA A 74 2.85 -4.84 -16.93
N ARG A 75 3.44 -5.99 -17.27
CA ARG A 75 3.05 -7.33 -16.79
C ARG A 75 3.15 -7.50 -15.26
N CYS A 76 4.06 -6.80 -14.58
CA CYS A 76 4.10 -6.77 -13.12
C CYS A 76 3.02 -5.83 -12.57
N MET A 77 2.82 -4.68 -13.22
CA MET A 77 1.90 -3.64 -12.78
C MET A 77 0.44 -4.12 -12.78
N VAL A 78 0.02 -4.96 -13.73
CA VAL A 78 -1.36 -5.50 -13.75
C VAL A 78 -1.78 -6.12 -12.41
N CYS A 79 -0.85 -6.80 -11.73
CA CYS A 79 -1.12 -7.40 -10.43
C CYS A 79 -0.75 -6.47 -9.26
N HIS A 80 0.37 -5.74 -9.37
CA HIS A 80 0.94 -4.93 -8.29
C HIS A 80 0.50 -3.45 -8.32
N GLN A 81 -0.56 -3.11 -9.05
CA GLN A 81 -1.14 -1.76 -9.13
C GLN A 81 -2.05 -1.38 -7.96
N GLY A 82 -2.33 -2.28 -7.03
CA GLY A 82 -3.37 -2.10 -6.02
C GLY A 82 -4.73 -2.66 -6.44
N ARG A 83 -5.64 -2.75 -5.47
CA ARG A 83 -7.06 -3.09 -5.66
C ARG A 83 -8.01 -1.96 -5.29
N GLU A 84 -7.55 -1.00 -4.49
CA GLU A 84 -8.33 0.15 -4.03
C GLU A 84 -7.51 1.44 -4.21
N SER A 85 -8.18 2.58 -4.18
CA SER A 85 -7.56 3.90 -4.38
C SER A 85 -8.14 4.96 -3.44
N ALA A 86 -7.63 6.19 -3.54
CA ALA A 86 -8.24 7.36 -2.90
C ALA A 86 -9.73 7.52 -3.25
N ASN A 87 -10.16 7.13 -4.46
CA ASN A 87 -11.56 7.22 -4.87
C ASN A 87 -12.47 6.32 -4.05
N SER A 88 -12.01 5.12 -3.69
CA SER A 88 -12.74 4.20 -2.83
C SER A 88 -12.99 4.80 -1.44
N ILE A 89 -11.98 5.50 -0.91
CA ILE A 89 -12.12 6.23 0.36
C ILE A 89 -13.09 7.40 0.19
N ASN A 90 -12.91 8.24 -0.83
CA ASN A 90 -13.77 9.40 -1.07
C ASN A 90 -15.25 9.00 -1.19
N GLN A 91 -15.54 7.94 -1.95
CA GLN A 91 -16.90 7.41 -2.09
C GLN A 91 -17.45 6.92 -0.75
N LEU A 92 -16.66 6.15 0.02
CA LEU A 92 -17.06 5.66 1.33
C LEU A 92 -17.40 6.81 2.29
N LEU A 93 -16.60 7.89 2.27
CA LEU A 93 -16.84 9.08 3.09
C LEU A 93 -18.10 9.85 2.64
N GLU A 94 -18.31 9.99 1.34
CA GLU A 94 -19.50 10.64 0.77
C GLU A 94 -20.78 9.88 1.14
N ASP A 95 -20.77 8.54 1.00
CA ASP A 95 -21.91 7.69 1.33
C ASP A 95 -22.26 7.71 2.82
N ALA A 96 -21.24 7.82 3.68
CA ALA A 96 -21.43 8.00 5.11
C ALA A 96 -22.04 9.38 5.42
N GLY A 97 -21.57 10.44 4.76
CA GLY A 97 -22.14 11.79 4.88
C GLY A 97 -22.08 12.38 6.30
N VAL A 98 -21.07 12.00 7.08
CA VAL A 98 -20.86 12.45 8.47
C VAL A 98 -19.58 13.27 8.60
N ASP A 99 -19.50 14.09 9.64
CA ASP A 99 -18.30 14.86 9.96
C ASP A 99 -17.12 13.95 10.36
N ASP A 100 -15.91 14.49 10.28
CA ASP A 100 -14.64 13.76 10.39
C ASP A 100 -14.46 12.88 11.64
N ASP A 101 -15.10 13.23 12.75
CA ASP A 101 -14.97 12.54 14.03
C ASP A 101 -16.29 11.90 14.50
N VAL A 102 -17.25 11.78 13.59
CA VAL A 102 -18.55 11.15 13.87
C VAL A 102 -18.50 9.70 13.43
N LEU A 103 -18.93 8.80 14.32
CA LEU A 103 -19.06 7.39 14.02
C LEU A 103 -20.17 7.15 12.99
N SER A 104 -19.93 6.21 12.08
CA SER A 104 -20.95 5.77 11.12
C SER A 104 -20.81 4.27 10.84
N ASP A 105 -21.94 3.58 10.80
CA ASP A 105 -22.04 2.15 10.44
C ASP A 105 -21.90 1.92 8.93
N ARG A 106 -21.86 2.99 8.14
CA ARG A 106 -21.57 2.98 6.71
C ARG A 106 -20.07 3.03 6.40
N LEU A 107 -19.24 3.33 7.39
CA LEU A 107 -17.79 3.34 7.23
C LEU A 107 -17.22 1.96 7.56
N ASP A 108 -16.24 1.53 6.78
CA ASP A 108 -15.51 0.29 7.02
C ASP A 108 -14.03 0.45 6.65
N TYR A 109 -13.24 -0.56 6.99
CA TYR A 109 -11.86 -0.68 6.57
C TYR A 109 -11.76 -1.03 5.08
N ILE A 110 -10.89 -0.31 4.37
CA ILE A 110 -10.54 -0.55 2.96
C ILE A 110 -9.05 -0.89 2.89
N ASP A 111 -8.71 -1.96 2.16
CA ASP A 111 -7.32 -2.40 1.95
C ASP A 111 -6.84 -2.10 0.53
N GLY A 112 -5.76 -1.31 0.41
CA GLY A 112 -5.12 -1.01 -0.88
C GLY A 112 -4.62 -2.24 -1.63
N HIS A 113 -4.14 -3.25 -0.91
CA HIS A 113 -3.68 -4.58 -1.37
C HIS A 113 -2.70 -4.60 -2.58
N TYR A 114 -1.42 -4.93 -2.35
CA TYR A 114 -0.35 -4.97 -3.38
C TYR A 114 -0.22 -3.69 -4.21
N VAL A 115 0.11 -2.58 -3.56
CA VAL A 115 0.08 -1.22 -4.15
C VAL A 115 1.42 -0.76 -4.74
N THR A 116 2.39 -1.64 -4.94
CA THR A 116 3.78 -1.29 -5.31
C THR A 116 3.89 -0.39 -6.55
N ALA A 117 3.19 -0.71 -7.64
CA ALA A 117 3.21 0.14 -8.84
C ALA A 117 2.51 1.48 -8.57
N ALA A 118 1.40 1.48 -7.84
CA ALA A 118 0.74 2.73 -7.44
C ALA A 118 1.66 3.59 -6.56
N THR A 119 2.41 3.01 -5.61
CA THR A 119 3.41 3.73 -4.82
C THR A 119 4.46 4.36 -5.73
N ARG A 120 5.00 3.60 -6.69
CA ARG A 120 6.01 4.09 -7.62
C ARG A 120 5.52 5.30 -8.44
N PHE A 121 4.29 5.25 -8.93
CA PHE A 121 3.66 6.34 -9.69
C PHE A 121 3.08 7.45 -8.80
N GLY A 122 3.02 7.25 -7.49
CA GLY A 122 2.59 8.26 -6.53
C GLY A 122 1.24 8.87 -6.90
N SER A 123 1.18 10.21 -6.91
CA SER A 123 -0.01 10.98 -7.26
C SER A 123 -0.52 10.77 -8.70
N GLU A 124 0.32 10.30 -9.62
CA GLU A 124 -0.10 9.94 -10.98
C GLU A 124 -0.95 8.64 -11.01
N SER A 125 -0.87 7.82 -9.96
CA SER A 125 -1.72 6.63 -9.81
C SER A 125 -2.95 6.86 -8.95
N GLY A 126 -2.94 7.87 -8.07
CA GLY A 126 -4.01 8.13 -7.09
C GLY A 126 -4.26 6.98 -6.12
N GLY A 127 -3.25 6.15 -5.88
CA GLY A 127 -3.34 5.01 -4.99
C GLY A 127 -3.58 5.43 -3.54
N GLY A 128 -2.68 6.23 -2.96
CA GLY A 128 -2.80 6.69 -1.57
C GLY A 128 -3.88 7.76 -1.40
N TYR A 129 -4.42 7.91 -0.19
CA TYR A 129 -5.34 9.00 0.12
C TYR A 129 -4.57 10.31 0.30
N GLU A 130 -4.83 11.27 -0.59
CA GLU A 130 -4.16 12.57 -0.63
C GLU A 130 -5.04 13.66 0.01
N TYR A 131 -4.46 14.39 0.96
CA TYR A 131 -5.19 15.45 1.67
C TYR A 131 -5.30 16.72 0.82
N SER A 132 -6.48 17.33 0.81
CA SER A 132 -6.76 18.55 0.03
C SER A 132 -5.79 19.68 0.36
N GLY A 133 -5.33 20.38 -0.69
CA GLY A 133 -4.42 21.53 -0.57
C GLY A 133 -2.97 21.14 -0.30
N LYS A 134 -2.62 19.86 -0.44
CA LYS A 134 -1.25 19.36 -0.39
C LYS A 134 -0.80 18.89 -1.76
N GLU A 135 0.49 19.02 -2.02
CA GLU A 135 1.15 18.44 -3.19
C GLU A 135 1.81 17.12 -2.79
N TYR A 136 1.71 16.14 -3.69
CA TYR A 136 2.23 14.79 -3.50
C TYR A 136 3.12 14.41 -4.66
N GLU A 137 4.22 13.71 -4.34
CA GLU A 137 5.17 13.21 -5.33
C GLU A 137 4.45 12.29 -6.32
N GLY A 138 4.66 12.54 -7.61
CA GLY A 138 4.18 11.69 -8.71
C GLY A 138 5.11 10.51 -8.94
N PHE A 139 5.41 10.22 -10.20
CA PHE A 139 6.31 9.13 -10.57
C PHE A 139 7.72 9.33 -10.00
N TYR A 140 8.17 8.35 -9.22
CA TYR A 140 9.53 8.33 -8.69
C TYR A 140 10.49 7.66 -9.66
N PHE A 141 11.30 8.49 -10.32
CA PHE A 141 12.43 8.05 -11.11
C PHE A 141 13.65 7.78 -10.21
N HIS A 142 14.12 6.53 -10.17
CA HIS A 142 15.32 6.17 -9.40
C HIS A 142 16.59 6.68 -10.11
N ASP A 143 16.94 6.09 -11.26
CA ASP A 143 17.98 6.53 -12.20
C ASP A 143 17.84 5.81 -13.56
N GLU A 144 18.73 6.09 -14.52
CA GLU A 144 18.70 5.52 -15.88
C GLU A 144 19.06 4.02 -15.95
N ASP A 145 19.86 3.52 -15.01
CA ASP A 145 20.33 2.13 -14.95
C ASP A 145 19.41 1.24 -14.10
N SER A 146 18.55 1.84 -13.28
CA SER A 146 17.56 1.20 -12.39
C SER A 146 16.20 1.84 -12.57
N SER A 147 15.69 1.78 -13.80
CA SER A 147 14.45 2.45 -14.19
C SER A 147 13.27 1.50 -14.35
N LEU A 148 13.46 0.19 -14.18
CA LEU A 148 12.42 -0.83 -14.30
C LEU A 148 12.34 -1.70 -13.04
N CYS A 149 11.18 -2.31 -12.83
CA CYS A 149 10.97 -3.32 -11.78
C CYS A 149 12.02 -4.44 -11.91
N ILE A 150 12.29 -4.85 -13.15
CA ILE A 150 13.19 -5.97 -13.49
C ILE A 150 14.68 -5.63 -13.38
N ASP A 151 15.04 -4.35 -13.25
CA ASP A 151 16.44 -3.94 -13.01
C ASP A 151 16.85 -4.27 -11.56
N CYS A 152 15.87 -4.28 -10.65
CA CYS A 152 16.06 -4.59 -9.23
C CYS A 152 15.59 -6.00 -8.86
N HIS A 153 14.48 -6.47 -9.44
CA HIS A 153 13.80 -7.71 -9.06
C HIS A 153 14.06 -8.86 -10.04
N SER A 154 14.27 -10.05 -9.48
CA SER A 154 14.34 -11.29 -10.22
C SER A 154 12.97 -11.68 -10.81
N LEU A 155 12.90 -11.81 -12.14
CA LEU A 155 11.69 -12.17 -12.91
C LEU A 155 10.96 -13.45 -12.46
N HIS A 156 11.64 -14.38 -11.78
CA HIS A 156 11.07 -15.67 -11.38
C HIS A 156 10.98 -15.88 -9.88
N THR A 157 11.59 -15.01 -9.08
CA THR A 157 11.58 -15.15 -7.61
C THR A 157 11.13 -13.90 -6.88
N GLU A 158 10.96 -12.78 -7.59
CA GLU A 158 10.68 -11.44 -7.05
C GLU A 158 11.76 -10.90 -6.10
N LYS A 159 12.79 -11.68 -5.80
CA LYS A 159 13.87 -11.26 -4.90
C LYS A 159 14.65 -10.11 -5.51
N VAL A 160 14.96 -9.14 -4.68
CA VAL A 160 15.84 -8.02 -5.05
C VAL A 160 17.28 -8.50 -5.10
N GLU A 161 17.95 -8.26 -6.22
CA GLU A 161 19.33 -8.67 -6.44
C GLU A 161 20.31 -7.61 -5.92
N VAL A 162 21.11 -7.96 -4.91
CA VAL A 162 22.10 -7.05 -4.28
C VAL A 162 23.08 -6.42 -5.28
N PRO A 163 23.62 -7.15 -6.29
CA PRO A 163 24.56 -6.58 -7.25
C PRO A 163 24.01 -5.38 -8.04
N SER A 164 22.69 -5.24 -8.19
CA SER A 164 22.09 -4.08 -8.85
C SER A 164 22.29 -2.78 -8.05
N CYS A 165 22.42 -2.86 -6.72
CA CYS A 165 22.48 -1.68 -5.86
C CYS A 165 23.92 -1.24 -5.53
N ASP A 166 24.86 -2.19 -5.42
CA ASP A 166 26.16 -1.92 -4.79
C ASP A 166 27.17 -1.20 -5.70
N SER A 167 26.83 -1.04 -6.99
CA SER A 167 27.51 -0.20 -7.98
C SER A 167 27.48 1.28 -7.58
N CYS A 168 26.33 1.77 -7.11
CA CYS A 168 26.11 3.17 -6.72
C CYS A 168 26.01 3.32 -5.19
N HIS A 169 25.45 2.33 -4.50
CA HIS A 169 25.30 2.32 -3.04
C HIS A 169 26.32 1.37 -2.41
N LEU A 170 27.59 1.78 -2.39
CA LEU A 170 28.74 0.94 -1.97
C LEU A 170 28.59 0.23 -0.60
N LYS A 171 27.73 0.75 0.29
CA LYS A 171 27.46 0.18 1.63
C LYS A 171 26.38 -0.91 1.63
N VAL A 172 25.70 -1.12 0.51
CA VAL A 172 24.71 -2.18 0.32
C VAL A 172 25.46 -3.46 -0.05
N LYS A 173 25.47 -4.45 0.84
CA LYS A 173 26.13 -5.75 0.62
C LYS A 173 25.19 -6.94 0.84
N GLU A 174 24.01 -6.68 1.38
CA GLU A 174 22.98 -7.66 1.66
C GLU A 174 21.61 -6.96 1.81
N PRO A 175 20.49 -7.68 1.68
CA PRO A 175 19.16 -7.07 1.64
C PRO A 175 18.80 -6.16 2.83
N LYS A 176 19.30 -6.47 4.02
CA LYS A 176 19.07 -5.62 5.21
C LYS A 176 19.67 -4.21 5.08
N ASN A 177 20.63 -4.01 4.18
CA ASN A 177 21.28 -2.71 3.98
C ASN A 177 20.47 -1.76 3.10
N TYR A 178 19.47 -2.21 2.34
CA TYR A 178 18.68 -1.34 1.46
C TYR A 178 18.08 -0.16 2.24
N ARG A 179 17.54 -0.44 3.43
CA ARG A 179 16.96 0.55 4.34
C ARG A 179 17.95 1.61 4.83
N SER A 180 19.27 1.39 4.68
CA SER A 180 20.32 2.32 5.10
C SER A 180 20.70 3.35 4.04
N VAL A 181 20.20 3.18 2.81
CA VAL A 181 20.41 4.15 1.72
C VAL A 181 19.70 5.46 2.06
N ARG A 182 20.35 6.59 1.77
CA ARG A 182 19.81 7.92 1.99
C ARG A 182 20.25 8.85 0.86
N LYS A 183 19.32 9.63 0.32
CA LYS A 183 19.57 10.65 -0.73
C LYS A 183 19.43 12.08 -0.19
N THR A 184 18.65 12.29 0.87
CA THR A 184 18.34 13.59 1.48
C THR A 184 18.98 13.71 2.88
N LYS A 185 19.03 14.91 3.47
CA LYS A 185 19.38 15.15 4.88
C LYS A 185 18.17 15.57 5.73
N ALA A 186 16.99 15.66 5.14
CA ALA A 186 15.75 16.05 5.82
C ALA A 186 15.38 15.02 6.89
N ASP A 187 15.02 15.50 8.07
CA ASP A 187 14.61 14.70 9.23
C ASP A 187 13.08 14.53 9.19
N TRP A 188 12.60 13.44 8.59
CA TRP A 188 11.18 13.30 8.30
C TRP A 188 10.38 12.90 9.55
N ASP A 189 10.99 12.13 10.45
CA ASP A 189 10.36 11.69 11.68
C ASP A 189 10.62 12.62 12.88
N GLY A 190 11.53 13.59 12.76
CA GLY A 190 11.80 14.63 13.75
C GLY A 190 12.62 14.17 14.95
N ASP A 191 13.35 13.05 14.85
CA ASP A 191 14.15 12.51 15.96
C ASP A 191 15.55 13.16 16.12
N GLY A 192 15.90 14.09 15.20
CA GLY A 192 17.18 14.79 15.13
C GLY A 192 18.28 14.02 14.38
N ASN A 193 18.01 12.82 13.86
CA ASN A 193 18.98 11.93 13.25
C ASN A 193 18.99 12.00 11.72
N VAL A 194 19.63 13.04 11.19
CA VAL A 194 19.81 13.21 9.73
C VAL A 194 20.80 12.20 9.07
N LYS A 195 21.24 11.16 9.79
CA LYS A 195 22.23 10.18 9.32
C LYS A 195 21.65 8.79 9.09
N GLU A 196 20.44 8.50 9.56
CA GLU A 196 19.84 7.20 9.32
C GLU A 196 19.41 6.99 7.88
N GLY A 197 19.07 5.77 7.49
CA GLY A 197 18.61 5.52 6.13
C GLY A 197 17.14 5.83 5.97
N ILE A 198 16.71 6.06 4.73
CA ILE A 198 15.33 6.44 4.39
C ILE A 198 14.31 5.39 4.83
N GLY A 199 14.72 4.12 4.88
CA GLY A 199 13.87 3.04 5.37
C GLY A 199 13.63 3.06 6.87
N ARG A 200 14.42 3.81 7.66
CA ARG A 200 14.21 4.03 9.10
C ARG A 200 13.26 5.21 9.34
N GLU A 201 13.46 6.31 8.62
CA GLU A 201 12.56 7.47 8.59
C GLU A 201 11.11 7.03 8.33
N ILE A 202 10.88 6.26 7.26
CA ILE A 202 9.55 5.71 6.94
C ILE A 202 9.03 4.78 8.04
N ALA A 203 9.88 3.91 8.61
CA ALA A 203 9.45 2.99 9.66
C ALA A 203 9.06 3.73 10.96
N ALA A 204 9.76 4.81 11.29
CA ALA A 204 9.46 5.64 12.43
C ALA A 204 8.18 6.45 12.22
N LEU A 205 7.98 7.04 11.03
CA LEU A 205 6.71 7.66 10.65
C LEU A 205 5.53 6.69 10.75
N LYS A 206 5.66 5.47 10.24
CA LYS A 206 4.64 4.40 10.37
C LYS A 206 4.31 4.12 11.83
N ASN A 207 5.33 4.01 12.69
CA ASN A 207 5.14 3.76 14.12
C ASN A 207 4.43 4.92 14.82
N ARG A 208 4.81 6.17 14.50
CA ARG A 208 4.18 7.36 15.06
C ARG A 208 2.73 7.50 14.61
N LEU A 209 2.44 7.28 13.33
CA LEU A 209 1.08 7.21 12.80
C LEU A 209 0.26 6.10 13.45
N PHE A 210 0.81 4.90 13.55
CA PHE A 210 0.13 3.78 14.20
C PHE A 210 -0.26 4.10 15.65
N LYS A 211 0.67 4.67 16.44
CA LYS A 211 0.37 5.11 17.82
C LYS A 211 -0.72 6.18 17.87
N ALA A 212 -0.70 7.15 16.94
CA ALA A 212 -1.73 8.18 16.84
C ALA A 212 -3.09 7.59 16.50
N ILE A 213 -3.15 6.61 15.58
CA ILE A 213 -4.37 5.85 15.23
C ILE A 213 -4.94 5.16 16.46
N LEU A 214 -4.12 4.41 17.21
CA LEU A 214 -4.57 3.72 18.43
C LEU A 214 -5.09 4.71 19.49
N LEU A 215 -4.40 5.84 19.65
CA LEU A 215 -4.81 6.89 20.59
C LEU A 215 -6.14 7.53 20.15
N TYR A 216 -6.30 7.82 18.87
CA TYR A 216 -7.53 8.40 18.32
C TYR A 216 -8.71 7.43 18.46
N ALA A 217 -8.51 6.16 18.09
CA ALA A 217 -9.51 5.10 18.24
C ALA A 217 -10.04 5.04 19.68
N LYS A 218 -9.13 5.04 20.66
CA LYS A 218 -9.49 5.03 22.09
C LYS A 218 -10.14 6.32 22.57
N SER A 219 -9.59 7.49 22.23
CA SER A 219 -9.95 8.76 22.89
C SER A 219 -11.03 9.57 22.16
N VAL A 220 -11.17 9.39 20.85
CA VAL A 220 -12.13 10.14 20.01
C VAL A 220 -13.24 9.22 19.51
N ALA A 221 -12.89 8.09 18.88
CA ALA A 221 -13.88 7.10 18.45
C ALA A 221 -14.49 6.30 19.61
N GLY A 222 -13.88 6.37 20.80
CA GLY A 222 -14.37 5.75 22.03
C GLY A 222 -14.20 4.22 22.09
N SER A 223 -13.47 3.64 21.14
CA SER A 223 -13.27 2.19 21.05
C SER A 223 -11.79 1.86 20.77
N PRO A 224 -11.08 1.28 21.74
CA PRO A 224 -9.71 0.79 21.57
C PRO A 224 -9.58 -0.24 20.43
N MET A 225 -8.42 -0.23 19.76
CA MET A 225 -8.12 -1.04 18.58
C MET A 225 -6.79 -1.77 18.77
N VAL A 226 -6.67 -2.97 18.21
CA VAL A 226 -5.40 -3.69 18.01
C VAL A 226 -5.20 -4.02 16.54
N TYR A 227 -3.95 -4.26 16.17
CA TYR A 227 -3.54 -4.63 14.82
C TYR A 227 -2.85 -5.99 14.79
N ASP A 228 -3.25 -6.84 13.86
CA ASP A 228 -2.56 -8.07 13.51
C ASP A 228 -2.23 -8.07 12.02
N ARG A 229 -0.98 -8.38 11.66
CA ARG A 229 -0.51 -8.32 10.25
C ARG A 229 -0.83 -9.58 9.44
N GLU A 230 -1.19 -10.68 10.10
CA GLU A 230 -1.39 -11.97 9.44
C GLU A 230 -2.88 -12.28 9.19
N THR A 231 -3.80 -11.57 9.87
CA THR A 231 -5.22 -11.87 9.85
C THR A 231 -6.03 -10.68 9.35
N PHE A 232 -6.64 -10.82 8.17
CA PHE A 232 -7.61 -9.85 7.64
C PHE A 232 -8.85 -9.75 8.57
N PRO A 233 -9.41 -8.55 8.84
CA PRO A 233 -9.13 -7.23 8.23
C PRO A 233 -8.02 -6.42 8.92
N TYR A 234 -7.10 -7.08 9.60
CA TYR A 234 -5.93 -6.53 10.29
C TYR A 234 -6.23 -5.68 11.53
N PHE A 235 -7.40 -5.04 11.61
CA PHE A 235 -7.80 -4.21 12.74
C PHE A 235 -8.97 -4.86 13.50
N PHE A 236 -8.80 -5.02 14.81
CA PHE A 236 -9.76 -5.67 15.71
C PHE A 236 -10.01 -4.80 16.94
N ASN A 237 -11.13 -5.00 17.64
CA ASN A 237 -11.35 -4.29 18.91
C ASN A 237 -10.39 -4.83 19.98
N ASP A 238 -9.77 -3.91 20.72
CA ASP A 238 -8.95 -4.20 21.90
C ASP A 238 -9.87 -4.32 23.12
N THR A 239 -10.38 -5.53 23.34
CA THR A 239 -11.41 -5.84 24.32
C THR A 239 -10.88 -5.88 25.74
N ASP A 240 -9.59 -6.15 25.94
CA ASP A 240 -8.94 -6.14 27.25
C ASP A 240 -8.17 -4.83 27.55
N GLY A 241 -8.01 -3.97 26.55
CA GLY A 241 -7.43 -2.64 26.67
C GLY A 241 -5.90 -2.63 26.85
N ASN A 242 -5.23 -3.73 26.51
CA ASN A 242 -3.79 -3.89 26.69
C ASN A 242 -2.96 -3.38 25.49
N GLY A 243 -3.62 -3.03 24.37
CA GLY A 243 -3.01 -2.51 23.15
C GLY A 243 -2.20 -3.53 22.34
N LYS A 244 -2.42 -4.83 22.55
CA LYS A 244 -1.74 -5.94 21.86
C LYS A 244 -2.74 -6.99 21.42
N ALA A 245 -2.75 -7.22 20.11
CA ALA A 245 -3.50 -8.32 19.51
C ALA A 245 -3.14 -9.66 20.15
N ASN A 246 -4.16 -10.47 20.42
CA ASN A 246 -4.01 -11.82 20.93
C ASN A 246 -5.08 -12.75 20.33
N ASP A 247 -4.90 -14.06 20.49
CA ASP A 247 -5.76 -15.09 19.87
C ASP A 247 -7.25 -14.97 20.24
N SER A 248 -7.59 -14.36 21.37
CA SER A 248 -9.00 -14.14 21.77
C SER A 248 -9.65 -12.94 21.05
N GLU A 249 -8.84 -12.00 20.55
CA GLU A 249 -9.28 -10.78 19.88
C GLU A 249 -9.18 -10.86 18.36
N VAL A 250 -8.22 -11.63 17.84
CA VAL A 250 -7.94 -11.75 16.41
C VAL A 250 -8.88 -12.78 15.78
N ASN A 251 -10.10 -12.34 15.51
CA ASN A 251 -11.11 -13.12 14.80
C ASN A 251 -12.10 -12.19 14.07
N THR A 252 -12.72 -12.70 13.00
CA THR A 252 -13.59 -11.90 12.11
C THR A 252 -14.81 -11.30 12.82
N ASP A 253 -15.30 -11.97 13.87
CA ASP A 253 -16.44 -11.48 14.67
C ASP A 253 -16.05 -10.27 15.53
N ASN A 254 -14.77 -10.16 15.92
CA ASN A 254 -14.22 -9.03 16.67
C ASN A 254 -13.51 -7.99 15.78
N ARG A 255 -13.78 -7.95 14.48
CA ARG A 255 -13.26 -6.89 13.61
C ARG A 255 -13.63 -5.50 14.15
N TYR A 256 -12.75 -4.53 13.95
CA TYR A 256 -13.01 -3.15 14.38
C TYR A 256 -14.14 -2.53 13.55
N GLN A 257 -15.08 -1.82 14.20
CA GLN A 257 -16.24 -1.20 13.53
C GLN A 257 -16.54 0.23 13.97
N HIS A 258 -15.72 0.82 14.84
CA HIS A 258 -15.95 2.18 15.34
C HIS A 258 -15.22 3.19 14.47
N TRP A 259 -15.62 3.24 13.20
CA TRP A 259 -14.96 4.04 12.18
C TRP A 259 -15.50 5.48 12.14
N THR A 260 -14.58 6.44 12.01
CA THR A 260 -14.86 7.84 11.65
C THR A 260 -14.16 8.16 10.32
N PRO A 261 -14.59 9.19 9.56
CA PRO A 261 -13.91 9.54 8.31
C PRO A 261 -12.41 9.80 8.48
N ARG A 262 -12.02 10.48 9.55
CA ARG A 262 -10.60 10.75 9.89
C ARG A 262 -9.79 9.47 10.12
N LEU A 263 -10.39 8.52 10.85
CA LEU A 263 -9.74 7.25 11.14
C LEU A 263 -9.58 6.39 9.88
N VAL A 264 -10.59 6.34 9.02
CA VAL A 264 -10.56 5.61 7.74
C VAL A 264 -9.40 6.08 6.86
N ARG A 265 -9.27 7.40 6.64
CA ARG A 265 -8.16 7.97 5.84
C ARG A 265 -6.79 7.63 6.40
N SER A 266 -6.63 7.78 7.72
CA SER A 266 -5.36 7.55 8.40
C SER A 266 -4.95 6.08 8.38
N VAL A 267 -5.90 5.18 8.61
CA VAL A 267 -5.68 3.73 8.56
C VAL A 267 -5.40 3.28 7.13
N TYR A 268 -6.12 3.80 6.14
CA TYR A 268 -5.87 3.50 4.74
C TYR A 268 -4.43 3.84 4.35
N ASN A 269 -3.95 5.05 4.65
CA ASN A 269 -2.58 5.45 4.32
C ASN A 269 -1.51 4.66 5.09
N LEU A 270 -1.73 4.36 6.37
CA LEU A 270 -0.81 3.48 7.11
C LEU A 270 -0.71 2.11 6.42
N GLN A 271 -1.86 1.55 6.06
CA GLN A 271 -1.93 0.23 5.47
C GLN A 271 -1.41 0.22 4.03
N TYR A 272 -1.66 1.27 3.25
CA TYR A 272 -1.09 1.46 1.92
C TYR A 272 0.44 1.29 1.96
N VAL A 273 1.11 1.98 2.89
CA VAL A 273 2.57 1.86 3.08
C VAL A 273 2.98 0.53 3.78
N ASN A 274 2.06 -0.21 4.39
CA ASN A 274 2.31 -1.60 4.83
C ASN A 274 2.26 -2.59 3.66
N MET A 275 1.37 -2.36 2.70
CA MET A 275 1.14 -3.19 1.52
C MET A 275 2.20 -3.00 0.43
N ASP A 276 3.07 -2.02 0.58
CA ASP A 276 4.32 -1.92 -0.15
C ASP A 276 5.53 -1.98 0.80
N PRO A 277 6.08 -3.19 1.07
CA PRO A 277 7.28 -3.34 1.89
C PRO A 277 8.50 -2.59 1.35
N GLY A 278 8.51 -2.27 0.05
CA GLY A 278 9.57 -1.57 -0.67
C GLY A 278 9.30 -0.08 -0.86
N ALA A 279 8.27 0.51 -0.25
CA ALA A 279 7.89 1.91 -0.43
C ALA A 279 9.05 2.91 -0.22
N TYR A 280 10.00 2.57 0.67
CA TYR A 280 11.20 3.37 0.93
C TYR A 280 12.21 3.39 -0.23
N VAL A 281 12.02 2.57 -1.27
CA VAL A 281 12.76 2.56 -2.54
C VAL A 281 11.85 2.96 -3.68
N HIS A 282 10.62 2.42 -3.74
CA HIS A 282 9.70 2.65 -4.86
C HIS A 282 9.26 4.10 -4.98
N ASN A 283 8.95 4.77 -3.86
CA ASN A 283 8.68 6.21 -3.81
C ASN A 283 8.71 6.69 -2.34
N PRO A 284 9.91 6.94 -1.77
CA PRO A 284 10.03 7.30 -0.36
C PRO A 284 9.38 8.65 -0.04
N PHE A 285 9.33 9.58 -1.00
CA PHE A 285 8.73 10.91 -0.82
C PHE A 285 7.21 10.80 -0.67
N TYR A 286 6.56 10.13 -1.62
CA TYR A 286 5.11 9.89 -1.55
C TYR A 286 4.70 9.16 -0.27
N ALA A 287 5.41 8.07 0.07
CA ALA A 287 5.13 7.32 1.30
C ALA A 287 5.28 8.18 2.56
N ALA A 288 6.32 9.00 2.66
CA ALA A 288 6.50 9.91 3.78
C ALA A 288 5.42 10.99 3.84
N GLN A 289 5.02 11.57 2.70
CA GLN A 289 3.96 12.58 2.62
C GLN A 289 2.62 12.03 3.10
N LEU A 290 2.22 10.83 2.65
CA LEU A 290 0.99 10.17 3.11
C LEU A 290 0.99 9.93 4.61
N LEU A 291 2.10 9.41 5.15
CA LEU A 291 2.24 9.13 6.59
C LEU A 291 2.24 10.41 7.42
N HIS A 292 2.99 11.42 6.99
CA HIS A 292 3.10 12.71 7.65
C HIS A 292 1.75 13.43 7.71
N ASP A 293 1.04 13.51 6.58
CA ASP A 293 -0.23 14.23 6.52
C ASP A 293 -1.35 13.50 7.26
N SER A 294 -1.34 12.16 7.26
CA SER A 294 -2.25 11.39 8.11
C SER A 294 -1.97 11.61 9.59
N LEU A 295 -0.70 11.72 9.97
CA LEU A 295 -0.31 12.03 11.34
C LEU A 295 -0.76 13.46 11.73
N ALA A 296 -0.60 14.43 10.82
CA ALA A 296 -1.06 15.80 11.02
C ALA A 296 -2.59 15.89 11.16
N ASP A 297 -3.34 15.11 10.38
CA ASP A 297 -4.80 15.04 10.49
C ASP A 297 -5.20 14.54 11.88
N LEU A 298 -4.57 13.48 12.39
CA LEU A 298 -4.84 12.98 13.74
C LEU A 298 -4.38 13.94 14.85
N ALA A 299 -3.27 14.66 14.65
CA ALA A 299 -2.74 15.64 15.61
C ALA A 299 -3.72 16.78 15.91
N GLY A 300 -4.67 17.05 15.01
CA GLY A 300 -5.76 18.00 15.27
C GLY A 300 -6.78 17.55 16.33
N LYS A 301 -6.74 16.28 16.75
CA LYS A 301 -7.72 15.68 17.67
C LYS A 301 -7.09 14.94 18.84
N VAL A 302 -5.88 14.43 18.67
CA VAL A 302 -5.13 13.77 19.73
C VAL A 302 -3.73 14.36 19.87
N SER A 303 -3.15 14.27 21.07
CA SER A 303 -1.83 14.81 21.33
C SER A 303 -0.75 14.00 20.61
N VAL A 304 -0.23 14.57 19.52
CA VAL A 304 0.94 14.07 18.78
C VAL A 304 1.96 15.20 18.75
N ASP A 305 3.16 14.96 19.28
CA ASP A 305 4.27 15.88 19.06
C ASP A 305 4.77 15.70 17.64
N MET A 306 4.68 16.73 16.81
CA MET A 306 5.20 16.77 15.43
C MET A 306 6.35 17.78 15.27
N SER A 307 6.90 18.28 16.38
CA SER A 307 8.02 19.22 16.32
C SER A 307 9.25 18.57 15.67
N GLY A 308 10.01 19.37 14.91
CA GLY A 308 11.22 18.91 14.23
C GLY A 308 11.00 18.07 12.97
N MET A 309 9.79 17.58 12.70
CA MET A 309 9.49 16.84 11.48
C MET A 309 9.55 17.73 10.24
N GLU A 310 10.19 17.22 9.19
CA GLU A 310 10.18 17.81 7.86
C GLU A 310 9.30 16.98 6.93
N ARG A 311 8.20 17.56 6.44
CA ARG A 311 7.43 16.94 5.35
C ARG A 311 8.22 17.07 4.04
N PRO A 312 8.54 15.96 3.36
CA PRO A 312 9.14 15.99 2.04
C PRO A 312 8.19 16.51 0.96
#